data_AF-A0A087SUM9-F1
#
_entry.id   AF-A0A087SUM9-F1
#
_cell.length_a   1.000
_cell.length_b   1.000
_cell.length_c   1.000
_cell.angle_alpha   90.00
_cell.angle_beta   90.00
_cell.angle_gamma   90.00
#
_symmetry.space_group_name_H-M   'P 1'
#
loop_
_entity.id
_entity.type
_entity.pdbx_description
1 polymer ?
#
loop_
_entity_poly.entity_id
_entity_poly.type
_entity_poly.pdbx_seq_one_letter_code
_entity_poly.pdbx_strand_id
1 'polypeptide(L)'
;MSFAFASLRRAWRSGEDADLCSELLQESLMTLRALPHASLFDICSLSPVWRTTIERATVFLRAVVLEDFAAGIENAKEHVEIPVNDKQLSLAILLELAVQQATLRSILDVVLLLIKLWKSQCCVVDNRY
;
A
#
# COMPACT_ATOMS: atom_id res chain seq x y z
N MET A 1 -6.89 -9.60 -11.53
CA MET A 1 -6.84 -9.02 -10.17
C MET A 1 -7.00 -7.49 -10.10
N SER A 2 -7.40 -6.77 -11.18
CA SER A 2 -7.65 -5.31 -11.07
C SER A 2 -8.99 -4.95 -10.41
N PHE A 3 -9.90 -5.92 -10.26
CA PHE A 3 -11.23 -5.68 -9.68
C PHE A 3 -11.16 -5.33 -8.19
N ALA A 4 -10.30 -5.99 -7.42
CA ALA A 4 -10.16 -5.77 -5.97
C ALA A 4 -9.63 -4.35 -5.63
N PHE A 5 -8.68 -3.82 -6.42
CA PHE A 5 -8.17 -2.46 -6.21
C PHE A 5 -9.21 -1.39 -6.56
N ALA A 6 -10.00 -1.64 -7.61
CA ALA A 6 -11.09 -0.74 -7.99
C ALA A 6 -12.24 -0.75 -6.97
N SER A 7 -12.54 -1.91 -6.37
CA SER A 7 -13.55 -2.02 -5.31
C SER A 7 -13.09 -1.37 -4.01
N LEU A 8 -11.83 -1.56 -3.59
CA LEU A 8 -11.25 -0.86 -2.43
C LEU A 8 -11.37 0.67 -2.58
N ARG A 9 -10.98 1.19 -3.75
CA ARG A 9 -11.09 2.63 -4.03
C ARG A 9 -12.54 3.12 -4.01
N ARG A 10 -13.50 2.28 -4.41
CA ARG A 10 -14.92 2.62 -4.38
C ARG A 10 -15.46 2.63 -2.95
N ALA A 11 -15.11 1.64 -2.14
CA ALA A 11 -15.50 1.55 -0.74
C ALA A 11 -14.98 2.75 0.07
N TRP A 12 -13.71 3.13 -0.10
CA TRP A 12 -13.17 4.34 0.54
C TRP A 12 -13.85 5.64 0.08
N ARG A 13 -14.35 5.70 -1.16
CA ARG A 13 -15.12 6.86 -1.66
C ARG A 13 -16.54 6.91 -1.10
N SER A 14 -17.21 5.77 -1.02
CA SER A 14 -18.60 5.68 -0.55
C SER A 14 -18.68 5.80 0.96
N GLY A 15 -17.60 5.44 1.69
CA GLY A 15 -17.64 5.21 3.14
C GLY A 15 -18.40 3.93 3.52
N GLU A 16 -19.23 3.41 2.62
CA GLU A 16 -19.81 2.08 2.67
C GLU A 16 -18.70 1.02 2.60
N ASP A 17 -18.76 0.05 3.51
CA ASP A 17 -17.84 -1.07 3.61
C ASP A 17 -16.37 -0.69 3.92
N ALA A 18 -16.13 0.46 4.57
CA ALA A 18 -14.80 0.84 5.05
C ALA A 18 -14.21 -0.21 6.02
N ASP A 19 -15.05 -0.81 6.87
CA ASP A 19 -14.64 -1.88 7.78
C ASP A 19 -14.17 -3.14 7.01
N LEU A 20 -14.82 -3.47 5.91
CA LEU A 20 -14.45 -4.59 5.05
C LEU A 20 -13.09 -4.35 4.35
N CYS A 21 -12.79 -3.10 3.99
CA CYS A 21 -11.47 -2.73 3.47
C CYS A 21 -10.37 -2.96 4.51
N SER A 22 -10.60 -2.53 5.75
CA SER A 22 -9.69 -2.78 6.88
C SER A 22 -9.50 -4.27 7.11
N GLU A 23 -10.58 -5.05 7.13
CA GLU A 23 -10.53 -6.51 7.30
C GLU A 23 -9.74 -7.18 6.16
N LEU A 24 -10.00 -6.82 4.90
CA LEU A 24 -9.29 -7.40 3.75
C LEU A 24 -7.79 -7.10 3.78
N LEU A 25 -7.40 -5.86 4.12
CA LEU A 25 -6.00 -5.49 4.27
C LEU A 25 -5.35 -6.24 5.44
N GLN A 26 -6.06 -6.37 6.56
CA GLN A 26 -5.59 -7.12 7.72
C GLN A 26 -5.40 -8.60 7.37
N GLU A 27 -6.35 -9.24 6.70
CA GLU A 27 -6.24 -10.63 6.25
C GLU A 27 -5.09 -10.82 5.26
N SER A 28 -4.90 -9.87 4.33
CA SER A 28 -3.78 -9.89 3.39
C SER A 28 -2.44 -9.82 4.12
N LEU A 29 -2.33 -8.96 5.14
CA LEU A 29 -1.13 -8.84 5.97
C LEU A 29 -0.87 -10.14 6.76
N MET A 30 -1.90 -10.71 7.37
CA MET A 30 -1.77 -11.96 8.13
C MET A 30 -1.36 -13.12 7.22
N THR A 31 -1.93 -13.20 6.03
CA THR A 31 -1.58 -14.20 5.00
C THR A 31 -0.12 -14.05 4.58
N LEU A 32 0.33 -12.81 4.34
CA LEU A 32 1.73 -12.55 4.01
C LEU A 32 2.67 -12.99 5.14
N ARG A 33 2.35 -12.67 6.39
CA ARG A 33 3.15 -13.09 7.56
C ARG A 33 3.18 -14.60 7.79
N ALA A 34 2.14 -15.30 7.37
CA ALA A 34 2.09 -16.77 7.45
C ALA A 34 2.97 -17.45 6.40
N LEU A 35 3.43 -16.73 5.37
CA LEU A 35 4.35 -17.30 4.38
C LEU A 35 5.73 -17.56 5.00
N PRO A 36 6.42 -18.63 4.55
CA PRO A 36 7.79 -18.89 4.98
C PRO A 36 8.73 -17.71 4.65
N HIS A 37 9.66 -17.45 5.56
CA HIS A 37 10.75 -16.50 5.32
C HIS A 37 11.48 -16.85 4.01
N ALA A 38 11.83 -15.83 3.23
CA ALA A 38 12.47 -15.96 1.92
C ALA A 38 11.63 -16.63 0.81
N SER A 39 10.32 -16.85 1.00
CA SER A 39 9.44 -17.36 -0.06
C SER A 39 9.40 -16.47 -1.31
N LEU A 40 9.73 -15.17 -1.17
CA LEU A 40 9.81 -14.21 -2.28
C LEU A 40 11.24 -13.76 -2.57
N PHE A 41 12.26 -14.39 -1.98
CA PHE A 41 13.66 -13.98 -2.16
C PHE A 41 14.11 -14.14 -3.61
N ASP A 42 13.77 -15.28 -4.23
CA ASP A 42 14.03 -15.49 -5.65
C ASP A 42 12.78 -15.19 -6.49
N ILE A 43 12.44 -13.90 -6.57
CA ILE A 43 11.35 -13.39 -7.43
C ILE A 43 11.50 -13.89 -8.87
N CYS A 44 12.73 -14.17 -9.32
CA CYS A 44 13.04 -14.69 -10.65
C CYS A 44 12.50 -16.11 -10.88
N SER A 45 12.47 -16.96 -9.85
CA SER A 45 11.89 -18.30 -9.86
C SER A 45 10.35 -18.34 -9.83
N LEU A 46 9.71 -17.23 -9.43
CA LEU A 46 8.26 -17.15 -9.32
C LEU A 46 7.61 -16.91 -10.67
N SER A 47 6.38 -17.42 -10.81
CA SER A 47 5.53 -17.21 -11.99
C SER A 47 5.47 -15.71 -12.36
N PRO A 48 5.59 -15.35 -13.65
CA PRO A 48 5.56 -13.96 -14.09
C PRO A 48 4.25 -13.25 -13.73
N VAL A 49 3.15 -14.00 -13.63
CA VAL A 49 1.84 -13.48 -13.19
C VAL A 49 1.89 -13.06 -11.72
N TRP A 50 2.56 -13.85 -10.88
CA TRP A 50 2.68 -13.55 -9.45
C TRP A 50 3.56 -12.33 -9.21
N ARG A 51 4.69 -12.24 -9.93
CA ARG A 51 5.56 -11.06 -9.93
C ARG A 51 4.81 -9.78 -10.32
N THR A 52 4.08 -9.84 -11.43
CA THR A 52 3.30 -8.70 -11.93
C THR A 52 2.21 -8.30 -10.93
N THR A 53 1.60 -9.27 -10.24
CA THR A 53 0.59 -9.01 -9.22
C THR A 53 1.19 -8.30 -8.00
N ILE A 54 2.34 -8.76 -7.50
CA ILE A 54 3.05 -8.12 -6.38
C ILE A 54 3.49 -6.70 -6.75
N GLU A 55 4.03 -6.50 -7.95
CA GLU A 55 4.46 -5.19 -8.41
C GLU A 55 3.29 -4.21 -8.49
N ARG A 56 2.17 -4.62 -9.09
CA ARG A 56 0.95 -3.81 -9.16
C ARG A 56 0.35 -3.51 -7.79
N ALA A 57 0.35 -4.50 -6.88
CA ALA A 57 -0.09 -4.31 -5.50
C ALA A 57 0.81 -3.31 -4.76
N THR A 58 2.12 -3.40 -4.95
CA THR A 58 3.10 -2.48 -4.35
C THR A 58 2.87 -1.06 -4.82
N VAL A 59 2.70 -0.84 -6.14
CA VAL A 59 2.39 0.48 -6.70
C VAL A 59 1.07 1.03 -6.15
N PHE A 60 0.03 0.18 -6.10
CA PHE A 60 -1.27 0.58 -5.57
C PHE A 60 -1.21 0.97 -4.08
N LEU A 61 -0.62 0.13 -3.22
CA LEU A 61 -0.49 0.41 -1.79
C LEU A 61 0.34 1.67 -1.52
N ARG A 62 1.37 1.95 -2.34
CA ARG A 62 2.13 3.21 -2.24
C ARG A 62 1.26 4.42 -2.55
N ALA A 63 0.39 4.33 -3.57
CA ALA A 63 -0.57 5.38 -3.90
C ALA A 63 -1.60 5.60 -2.77
N VAL A 64 -2.08 4.52 -2.14
CA VAL A 64 -2.98 4.59 -0.97
C VAL A 64 -2.30 5.33 0.19
N VAL A 65 -1.06 4.97 0.49
CA VAL A 65 -0.32 5.53 1.63
C VAL A 65 0.07 6.99 1.43
N LEU A 66 0.45 7.37 0.21
CA LEU A 66 0.80 8.76 -0.12
C LEU A 66 -0.42 9.63 -0.46
N GLU A 67 -1.62 9.04 -0.47
CA GLU A 67 -2.85 9.63 -1.02
C GLU A 67 -2.71 10.14 -2.47
N ASP A 68 -1.62 9.71 -3.14
CA ASP A 68 -1.26 10.10 -4.49
C ASP A 68 -1.91 9.12 -5.47
N PHE A 69 -3.24 9.19 -5.54
CA PHE A 69 -3.95 8.68 -6.71
C PHE A 69 -3.73 9.71 -7.82
N ALA A 70 -2.53 9.65 -8.42
CA ALA A 70 -2.13 10.52 -9.52
C ALA A 70 -3.33 10.75 -10.46
N ALA A 71 -3.62 12.04 -10.65
CA ALA A 71 -4.68 12.64 -11.42
C ALA A 71 -4.80 12.06 -12.85
N GLY A 72 -5.31 10.82 -12.96
CA GLY A 72 -5.44 10.06 -14.20
C GLY A 72 -6.87 9.90 -14.68
N ILE A 73 -7.83 10.56 -14.03
CA ILE A 73 -9.17 10.78 -14.58
C ILE A 73 -9.52 12.22 -14.26
N GLU A 74 -9.82 12.96 -15.31
CA GLU A 74 -10.19 14.37 -15.45
C GLU A 74 -11.36 14.90 -14.59
N ASN A 75 -11.56 14.41 -13.38
CA ASN A 75 -12.44 15.01 -12.37
C ASN A 75 -11.62 15.37 -11.12
N ALA A 76 -11.14 16.61 -11.12
CA ALA A 76 -10.61 17.27 -9.94
C ALA A 76 -11.67 17.32 -8.82
N LYS A 77 -11.25 17.15 -7.56
CA LYS A 77 -12.02 17.29 -6.30
C LYS A 77 -12.78 16.09 -5.73
N GLU A 78 -12.27 14.87 -5.84
CA GLU A 78 -12.65 13.83 -4.87
C GLU A 78 -11.41 13.36 -4.13
N HIS A 79 -11.04 14.10 -3.08
CA HIS A 79 -10.12 13.58 -2.06
C HIS A 79 -10.78 12.32 -1.49
N VAL A 80 -10.22 11.16 -1.79
CA VAL A 80 -10.60 9.93 -1.11
C VAL A 80 -9.96 10.01 0.26
N GLU A 81 -10.73 10.35 1.28
CA GLU A 81 -10.25 10.34 2.66
C GLU A 81 -10.08 8.90 3.11
N ILE A 82 -8.88 8.36 2.87
CA ILE A 82 -8.56 6.99 3.30
C ILE A 82 -8.38 7.00 4.82
N PRO A 83 -9.06 6.10 5.56
CA PRO A 83 -8.86 5.95 6.99
C PRO A 83 -7.39 5.75 7.36
N VAL A 84 -6.96 6.35 8.47
CA VAL A 84 -5.57 6.23 8.94
C VAL A 84 -5.17 4.77 9.19
N ASN A 85 -6.11 3.96 9.67
CA ASN A 85 -5.91 2.53 9.88
C ASN A 85 -5.53 1.80 8.57
N ASP A 86 -6.24 2.05 7.47
CA ASP A 86 -5.98 1.41 6.18
C ASP A 86 -4.64 1.84 5.58
N LYS A 87 -4.23 3.09 5.80
CA LYS A 87 -2.88 3.56 5.45
C LYS A 87 -1.82 2.81 6.24
N GLN A 88 -2.03 2.60 7.54
CA GLN A 88 -1.11 1.85 8.40
C GLN A 88 -1.03 0.37 7.99
N LEU A 89 -2.15 -0.26 7.68
CA LEU A 89 -2.18 -1.63 7.16
C LEU A 89 -1.47 -1.74 5.82
N SER A 90 -1.70 -0.79 4.91
CA SER A 90 -1.02 -0.74 3.62
C SER A 90 0.50 -0.58 3.77
N LEU A 91 0.95 0.25 4.71
CA LEU A 91 2.36 0.39 5.08
C LEU A 91 2.95 -0.92 5.64
N ALA A 92 2.22 -1.59 6.53
CA ALA A 92 2.66 -2.85 7.12
C ALA A 92 2.81 -3.94 6.04
N ILE A 93 1.88 -4.01 5.08
CA ILE A 93 1.95 -4.92 3.93
C ILE A 93 3.19 -4.62 3.07
N LEU A 94 3.44 -3.35 2.77
CA LEU A 94 4.62 -2.93 2.00
C LEU A 94 5.93 -3.32 2.71
N LEU A 95 5.99 -3.16 4.03
CA LEU A 95 7.15 -3.55 4.83
C LEU A 95 7.35 -5.06 4.81
N GLU A 96 6.30 -5.83 5.03
CA GLU A 96 6.33 -7.30 5.01
C GLU A 96 6.80 -7.82 3.63
N LEU A 97 6.27 -7.25 2.54
CA LEU A 97 6.72 -7.57 1.18
C LEU A 97 8.20 -7.24 0.97
N ALA A 98 8.68 -6.09 1.44
CA ALA A 98 10.09 -5.71 1.31
C ALA A 98 11.02 -6.66 2.10
N VAL A 99 10.59 -7.10 3.28
CA VAL A 99 11.30 -8.09 4.11
C VAL A 99 11.32 -9.45 3.41
N GLN A 100 10.20 -9.90 2.83
CA GLN A 100 10.13 -11.18 2.12
C GLN A 100 10.97 -11.24 0.84
N GLN A 101 11.08 -10.12 0.12
CA GLN A 101 11.98 -10.00 -1.02
C GLN A 101 13.46 -10.00 -0.58
N ALA A 102 13.75 -9.54 0.64
CA ALA A 102 15.08 -9.45 1.23
C ALA A 102 16.15 -8.84 0.30
N THR A 103 15.74 -7.95 -0.60
CA THR A 103 16.64 -7.16 -1.45
C THR A 103 16.93 -5.82 -0.79
N LEU A 104 18.16 -5.34 -0.88
CA LEU A 104 18.54 -4.03 -0.33
C LEU A 104 17.70 -2.89 -0.93
N ARG A 105 17.39 -3.00 -2.23
CA ARG A 105 16.60 -2.01 -2.96
C ARG A 105 15.18 -1.90 -2.40
N SER A 106 14.48 -3.02 -2.21
CA SER A 106 13.11 -3.03 -1.69
C SER A 106 13.04 -2.44 -0.28
N ILE A 107 14.00 -2.78 0.57
CA ILE A 107 14.07 -2.26 1.94
C ILE A 107 14.33 -0.75 1.94
N LEU A 108 15.31 -0.28 1.16
CA LEU A 108 15.60 1.16 1.03
C LEU A 108 14.41 1.94 0.47
N ASP A 109 13.68 1.39 -0.50
CA ASP A 109 12.51 2.04 -1.09
C ASP A 109 11.33 2.20 -0.11
N VAL A 110 11.19 1.29 0.85
CA VAL A 110 10.19 1.40 1.93
C VAL A 110 10.66 2.37 3.01
N VAL A 111 11.93 2.31 3.42
CA VAL A 111 12.51 3.26 4.39
C VAL A 111 12.44 4.70 3.87
N LEU A 112 12.76 4.93 2.59
CA LEU A 112 12.61 6.24 1.95
C LEU A 112 11.15 6.72 1.94
N LEU A 113 10.20 5.80 1.76
CA LEU A 113 8.77 6.13 1.82
C LEU A 113 8.36 6.54 3.24
N LEU A 114 8.81 5.83 4.27
CA LEU A 114 8.59 6.19 5.68
C LEU A 114 9.17 7.58 6.00
N ILE A 115 10.38 7.88 5.50
CA ILE A 115 11.00 9.20 5.68
C ILE A 115 10.19 10.29 4.95
N LYS A 116 9.67 10.03 3.75
CA LYS A 116 8.82 10.98 3.02
C LYS A 116 7.51 11.26 3.76
N LEU A 117 6.85 10.23 4.29
CA LEU A 117 5.66 10.38 5.12
C LEU A 117 5.95 11.16 6.38
N TRP A 118 7.03 10.82 7.09
CA TRP A 118 7.45 11.54 8.28
C TRP A 118 7.69 13.01 8.01
N LYS A 119 8.41 13.34 6.93
CA LYS A 119 8.63 14.73 6.50
C LYS A 119 7.31 15.43 6.17
N SER A 120 6.42 14.78 5.43
CA SER A 120 5.10 15.32 5.10
C SER A 120 4.29 15.61 6.37
N GLN A 121 4.29 14.70 7.35
CA GLN A 121 3.62 14.90 8.63
C GLN A 121 4.25 16.03 9.44
N CYS A 122 5.58 16.12 9.55
CA CYS A 122 6.27 17.23 10.23
C CYS A 122 5.95 18.59 9.59
N CYS A 123 5.92 18.69 8.26
CA CYS A 123 5.56 19.94 7.57
C CYS A 123 4.10 20.35 7.82
N VAL A 124 3.18 19.41 8.07
CA VAL A 124 1.79 19.71 8.43
C VAL A 124 1.68 20.28 9.85
N VAL A 125 2.56 19.87 10.78
CA VAL A 125 2.56 20.41 12.16
C VAL A 125 3.11 21.85 12.21
N ASP A 126 4.04 22.20 11.31
CA ASP A 126 4.70 23.52 11.31
C ASP A 126 3.78 24.66 10.82
N ASN A 127 2.76 24.35 10.02
CA ASN A 127 1.77 25.32 9.52
C ASN A 127 0.67 25.70 10.54
N ARG A 128 0.88 25.43 11.84
CA ARG A 128 -0.05 25.79 12.92
C ARG A 128 0.46 26.91 13.84
N TYR A 129 1.51 27.64 13.44
CA TYR A 129 2.02 28.81 14.15
C TYR A 129 1.67 30.12 13.45
#